data_AF-A0A9D7S1X5-F1
#
_entry.id   AF-A0A9D7S1X5-F1
#
_cell.length_a   1.000
_cell.length_b   1.000
_cell.length_c   1.000
_cell.angle_alpha   90.00
_cell.angle_beta   90.00
_cell.angle_gamma   90.00
#
_symmetry.space_group_name_H-M   'P 1'
#
loop_
_entity.id
_entity.type
_entity.pdbx_description
1 polymer ?
#
loop_
_entity_poly.entity_id
_entity_poly.type
_entity_poly.pdbx_seq_one_letter_code
_entity_poly.pdbx_strand_id
1 'polypeptide(L)'
;MLGSSGDEEWLLLYRDNGIGMSEDVRLRVFDPFFTTKRGQGGSGLGLHVVYNLVTPVAARGLPDCICAPGKGVEFQIQLPRRVLQLQV
;
A
#
# COMPACT_ATOMS: atom_id res chain seq x y z
N MET A 1 33.17 7.16 -18.19
CA MET A 1 32.27 6.29 -18.96
C MET A 1 31.49 5.47 -17.94
N LEU A 2 30.18 5.49 -17.76
CA LEU A 2 29.00 6.14 -18.35
C LEU A 2 28.07 6.42 -17.15
N GLY A 3 27.30 7.51 -17.19
CA GLY A 3 26.41 7.87 -16.08
C GLY A 3 25.26 6.89 -15.90
N SER A 4 24.82 6.72 -14.65
CA SER A 4 23.45 6.37 -14.32
C SER A 4 23.10 7.07 -13.01
N SER A 5 22.60 8.31 -13.11
CA SER A 5 21.79 8.90 -12.05
C SER A 5 20.52 8.06 -11.95
N GLY A 6 20.58 6.96 -11.19
CA GLY A 6 19.40 6.15 -10.91
C GLY A 6 18.37 7.06 -10.25
N ASP A 7 17.15 7.08 -10.77
CA ASP A 7 16.06 7.82 -10.15
C ASP A 7 15.96 7.36 -8.70
N GLU A 8 16.35 8.25 -7.77
CA GLU A 8 16.31 7.93 -6.35
C GLU A 8 14.84 7.71 -5.96
N GLU A 9 14.51 6.51 -5.46
CA GLU A 9 13.18 6.13 -4.98
C GLU A 9 13.18 6.12 -3.45
N TRP A 10 12.06 6.51 -2.84
CA TRP A 10 11.81 6.32 -1.41
C TRP A 10 11.01 5.04 -1.19
N LEU A 11 11.42 4.22 -0.22
CA LEU A 11 10.66 3.07 0.24
C LEU A 11 10.04 3.39 1.60
N LEU A 12 8.71 3.51 1.63
CA LEU A 12 7.95 3.58 2.88
C LEU A 12 7.54 2.17 3.28
N LEU A 13 8.04 1.72 4.43
CA LEU A 13 7.71 0.45 5.05
C LEU A 13 6.78 0.69 6.24
N TYR A 14 5.58 0.14 6.18
CA TYR A 14 4.71 0.03 7.35
C TYR A 14 4.66 -1.43 7.78
N ARG A 15 4.84 -1.68 9.07
CA ARG A 15 4.70 -3.01 9.66
C ARG A 15 3.94 -2.96 10.97
N ASP A 16 3.03 -3.91 11.14
CA ASP A 16 2.38 -4.18 12.41
C ASP A 16 2.70 -5.59 12.92
N ASN A 17 2.32 -5.86 14.17
CA ASN A 17 2.45 -7.15 14.85
C ASN A 17 1.08 -7.79 15.15
N GLY A 18 0.06 -7.47 14.34
CA GLY A 18 -1.29 -7.99 14.50
C GLY A 18 -1.43 -9.46 14.10
N ILE A 19 -2.67 -9.93 14.02
CA ILE A 19 -2.98 -11.32 13.65
C ILE A 19 -2.75 -11.64 12.16
N GLY A 20 -2.42 -10.63 11.35
CA GLY A 20 -2.32 -10.75 9.90
C GLY A 20 -3.70 -10.94 9.26
N MET A 21 -3.70 -11.51 8.06
CA MET A 21 -4.84 -11.71 7.19
C MET A 21 -4.72 -13.08 6.51
N SER A 22 -5.85 -13.74 6.29
CA SER A 22 -5.92 -14.86 5.35
C SER A 22 -5.73 -14.37 3.92
N GLU A 23 -5.45 -15.30 3.00
CA GLU A 23 -5.21 -14.96 1.59
C GLU A 23 -6.44 -14.32 0.93
N ASP A 24 -7.65 -14.80 1.23
CA ASP A 24 -8.91 -14.25 0.73
C ASP A 24 -9.16 -12.80 1.21
N VAL A 25 -8.78 -12.49 2.45
CA VAL A 25 -8.86 -11.13 2.99
C VAL A 25 -7.81 -10.25 2.33
N ARG A 26 -6.57 -10.73 2.17
CA ARG A 26 -5.47 -10.00 1.54
C ARG A 26 -5.80 -9.57 0.12
N LEU A 27 -6.44 -10.44 -0.67
CA LEU A 27 -6.82 -10.16 -2.06
C LEU A 27 -7.89 -9.07 -2.20
N ARG A 28 -8.68 -8.84 -1.15
CA ARG A 28 -9.82 -7.92 -1.16
C ARG A 28 -9.61 -6.69 -0.28
N VAL A 29 -8.44 -6.59 0.37
CA VAL A 29 -8.21 -5.60 1.43
C VAL A 29 -8.30 -4.14 0.93
N PHE A 30 -8.09 -3.94 -0.38
CA PHE A 30 -8.20 -2.64 -1.04
C PHE A 30 -9.58 -2.40 -1.70
N ASP A 31 -10.48 -3.38 -1.67
CA ASP A 31 -11.84 -3.23 -2.20
C ASP A 31 -12.59 -2.18 -1.37
N PRO A 32 -13.33 -1.26 -2.01
CA PRO A 32 -14.16 -0.32 -1.29
C PRO A 32 -15.20 -1.06 -0.44
N PHE A 33 -15.34 -0.63 0.83
CA PHE A 33 -16.29 -1.17 1.81
C PHE A 33 -16.03 -2.61 2.28
N PHE A 34 -14.91 -3.21 1.88
CA PHE A 34 -14.50 -4.51 2.41
C PHE A 34 -13.95 -4.37 3.83
N THR A 35 -14.43 -5.20 4.75
CA THR A 35 -14.09 -5.12 6.17
C THR A 35 -14.37 -6.45 6.86
N THR A 36 -13.45 -6.90 7.71
CA THR A 36 -13.66 -8.03 8.63
C THR A 36 -14.37 -7.61 9.91
N LYS A 37 -14.57 -6.31 10.12
CA LYS A 37 -15.23 -5.71 11.30
C LYS A 37 -16.63 -5.19 10.97
N ARG A 38 -17.35 -5.86 10.06
CA ARG A 38 -18.71 -5.46 9.66
C ARG A 38 -19.63 -5.48 10.89
N GLY A 39 -20.37 -4.39 11.11
CA GLY A 39 -21.21 -4.23 12.31
C GLY A 39 -20.45 -3.86 13.59
N GLN A 40 -19.12 -3.77 13.57
CA GLN A 40 -18.28 -3.39 14.71
C GLN A 40 -17.58 -2.03 14.49
N GLY A 41 -18.13 -1.17 13.63
CA GLY A 41 -17.61 0.18 13.38
C GLY A 41 -16.51 0.31 12.32
N GLY A 42 -16.18 -0.74 11.55
CA GLY A 42 -15.25 -0.64 10.43
C GLY A 42 -15.96 -0.38 9.10
N SER A 43 -15.82 0.82 8.53
CA SER A 43 -16.44 1.19 7.23
C SER A 43 -15.83 0.45 6.02
N GLY A 44 -14.61 -0.06 6.17
CA GLY A 44 -13.89 -0.71 5.06
C GLY A 44 -13.35 0.25 4.01
N LEU A 45 -13.15 1.52 4.35
CA LEU A 45 -12.66 2.53 3.41
C LEU A 45 -11.18 2.89 3.60
N GLY A 46 -10.57 2.57 4.74
CA GLY A 46 -9.21 3.02 5.07
C GLY A 46 -8.17 2.59 4.03
N LEU A 47 -8.05 1.29 3.77
CA LEU A 47 -7.09 0.78 2.79
C LEU A 47 -7.45 1.14 1.35
N HIS A 48 -8.74 1.25 1.03
CA HIS A 48 -9.17 1.77 -0.27
C HIS A 48 -8.70 3.23 -0.50
N VAL A 49 -8.78 4.08 0.54
CA VAL A 49 -8.24 5.45 0.49
C VAL A 49 -6.73 5.44 0.33
N VAL A 50 -6.00 4.61 1.08
CA VAL A 50 -4.54 4.47 0.92
C VAL A 50 -4.19 4.05 -0.52
N TYR A 51 -4.89 3.06 -1.06
CA TYR A 51 -4.72 2.61 -2.43
C TYR A 51 -4.90 3.76 -3.43
N ASN A 52 -5.98 4.54 -3.30
CA ASN A 52 -6.27 5.65 -4.21
C ASN A 52 -5.28 6.82 -4.08
N LEU A 53 -4.71 7.04 -2.89
CA LEU A 53 -3.71 8.08 -2.66
C LEU A 53 -2.32 7.67 -3.19
N VAL A 54 -1.95 6.41 -3.01
CA VAL A 54 -0.62 5.91 -3.34
C VAL A 54 -0.49 5.56 -4.82
N THR A 55 -1.49 4.90 -5.41
CA THR A 55 -1.43 4.41 -6.80
C THR A 55 -1.06 5.49 -7.82
N PRO A 56 -1.59 6.73 -7.76
CA PRO A 56 -1.25 7.78 -8.73
C PRO A 56 0.20 8.29 -8.63
N VAL A 57 0.84 8.13 -7.47
CA VAL A 57 2.18 8.66 -7.19
C VAL A 57 3.24 7.56 -7.08
N ALA A 58 2.85 6.29 -7.07
CA ALA A 58 3.77 5.18 -6.88
C ALA A 58 4.67 4.97 -8.11
N ALA A 59 5.96 4.74 -7.87
CA ALA A 59 6.94 4.54 -8.94
C ALA A 59 6.77 3.18 -9.64
N ARG A 60 6.28 2.16 -8.91
CA ARG A 60 6.21 0.76 -9.39
C ARG A 60 4.82 0.11 -9.29
N GLY A 61 3.76 0.91 -9.21
CA GLY A 61 2.38 0.41 -9.17
C GLY A 61 1.84 0.20 -7.75
N LEU A 62 1.02 -0.83 -7.56
CA LEU A 62 0.19 -0.97 -6.36
C LEU A 62 1.01 -1.20 -5.09
N PRO A 63 0.54 -0.72 -3.92
CA PRO A 63 1.13 -1.08 -2.63
C PRO A 63 1.14 -2.61 -2.48
N ASP A 64 2.32 -3.20 -2.29
CA ASP A 64 2.39 -4.63 -2.00
C ASP A 64 2.08 -4.86 -0.52
N CYS A 65 1.34 -5.94 -0.25
CA CYS A 65 0.91 -6.33 1.09
C CYS A 65 1.45 -7.74 1.36
N ILE A 66 2.53 -7.80 2.13
CA ILE A 66 3.11 -9.05 2.62
C ILE A 66 2.40 -9.37 3.93
N CYS A 67 1.72 -10.51 3.96
CA CYS A 67 0.92 -10.87 5.12
C CYS A 67 0.80 -12.39 5.23
N ALA A 68 0.91 -12.89 6.46
CA ALA A 68 0.61 -14.27 6.81
C ALA A 68 -0.09 -14.32 8.18
N PRO A 69 -1.00 -15.28 8.42
CA PRO A 69 -1.65 -15.45 9.71
C PRO A 69 -0.63 -15.54 10.86
N GLY A 70 -0.84 -14.72 11.89
CA GLY A 70 0.01 -14.65 13.08
C GLY A 70 1.35 -13.92 12.90
N LYS A 71 1.59 -13.25 11.77
CA LYS A 71 2.85 -12.53 11.48
C LYS A 71 2.69 -11.01 11.34
N GLY A 72 1.47 -10.49 11.55
CA GLY A 72 1.14 -9.10 11.26
C GLY A 72 1.04 -8.84 9.75
N VAL A 73 1.08 -7.57 9.39
CA VAL A 73 1.04 -7.09 8.01
C VAL A 73 2.25 -6.20 7.75
N GLU A 74 2.79 -6.27 6.54
CA GLU A 74 3.76 -5.33 6.01
C GLU A 74 3.25 -4.73 4.70
N PHE A 75 3.23 -3.40 4.61
CA PHE A 75 2.97 -2.67 3.37
C PHE A 75 4.25 -2.02 2.89
N GLN A 76 4.56 -2.22 1.60
CA GLN A 76 5.71 -1.61 0.94
C GLN A 76 5.23 -0.64 -0.14
N ILE A 77 5.60 0.64 0.00
CA ILE A 77 5.20 1.69 -0.92
C ILE A 77 6.45 2.35 -1.49
N GLN A 78 6.62 2.24 -2.80
CA GLN A 78 7.74 2.84 -3.54
C GLN A 78 7.29 4.17 -4.15
N LEU A 79 7.90 5.26 -3.68
CA LEU A 79 7.59 6.63 -4.10
C LEU A 79 8.77 7.21 -4.88
N PRO A 80 8.54 7.99 -5.96
CA PRO A 80 9.59 8.70 -6.62
C PRO A 80 10.10 9.84 -5.72
N ARG A 81 11.41 10.11 -5.72
CA ARG A 81 11.96 11.27 -4.98
C ARG A 81 11.50 12.62 -5.54
N ARG A 82 11.11 12.66 -6.81
CA ARG A 82 10.51 13.83 -7.45
C ARG A 82 9.13 13.49 -7.98
N VAL A 83 8.13 14.20 -7.48
CA VAL A 83 6.82 14.24 -8.12
C VAL A 83 6.96 15.14 -9.33
N LEU A 84 6.78 14.59 -10.54
CA LEU A 84 6.67 15.41 -11.75
C LEU A 84 5.43 16.30 -11.57
N GLN A 85 5.63 17.61 -11.44
CA GLN A 85 4.53 18.57 -11.44
C GLN A 85 3.77 18.41 -12.76
N LEU A 86 2.49 18.05 -12.66
CA LEU A 86 1.58 18.18 -13.79
C LEU A 86 1.53 19.66 -14.15
N GLN A 87 2.00 20.01 -15.35
CA GLN A 87 1.73 21.33 -15.92
C GLN A 87 0.23 21.40 -16.15
N VAL A 88 -0.44 22.29 -15.41
CA VAL A 88 -1.82 22.70 -15.67
C VAL A 88 -1.84 23.58 -16.91
#